data_AF-A0A484C5R6-F1
#
_entry.id   AF-A0A484C5R6-F1
#
_cell.length_a   1.000
_cell.length_b   1.000
_cell.length_c   1.000
_cell.angle_alpha   90.00
_cell.angle_beta   90.00
_cell.angle_gamma   90.00
#
_symmetry.space_group_name_H-M   'P 1'
#
loop_
_entity.id
_entity.type
_entity.pdbx_description
1 polymer ?
#
loop_
_entity_poly.entity_id
_entity_poly.type
_entity_poly.pdbx_seq_one_letter_code
_entity_poly.pdbx_strand_id
1 'polypeptide(L)'
;MSAVLYMRVNDSADFGEGLTVSSLDPSHEITEPTVTVLPPSENECQKQKDDSRKKTIVCVASGFYPDHVTVEWKVNGDKVTNGVATDNDALQVEDKSYRITSRLSVSVEDWFTPGKSFTCIVKFFNGKETISHEVTVPGVEGEGENVMTREYYLKISQTAKLSYALLIIKSSLYGAFVAFLVWKLQSSAGKRNN
;
A
#
# COMPACT_ATOMS: atom_id res chain seq x y z
N MET A 1 18.74 26.10 -20.27
CA MET A 1 17.81 27.05 -19.66
C MET A 1 16.41 26.60 -20.03
N SER A 2 15.53 26.45 -19.03
CA SER A 2 14.16 25.97 -19.21
C SER A 2 13.19 27.06 -18.77
N ALA A 3 12.08 27.22 -19.48
CA ALA A 3 11.04 28.19 -19.18
C ALA A 3 9.66 27.54 -19.35
N VAL A 4 8.69 27.97 -18.55
CA VAL A 4 7.30 27.55 -18.70
C VAL A 4 6.50 28.73 -19.25
N LEU A 5 5.88 28.54 -20.41
CA LEU A 5 5.04 29.54 -21.07
C LEU A 5 3.57 29.27 -20.70
N TYR A 6 2.89 30.29 -20.17
CA TYR A 6 1.46 30.24 -19.92
C TYR A 6 0.72 31.09 -20.93
N MET A 7 -0.29 30.52 -21.58
CA MET A 7 -1.21 31.28 -22.41
C MET A 7 -2.37 31.76 -21.55
N ARG A 8 -2.67 33.06 -21.63
CA ARG A 8 -3.82 33.68 -20.97
C ARG A 8 -4.94 33.83 -22.00
N VAL A 9 -6.15 33.42 -21.62
CA VAL A 9 -7.34 33.60 -22.46
C VAL A 9 -8.12 34.80 -21.94
N ASN A 10 -8.17 35.88 -22.74
CA ASN A 10 -8.89 37.13 -22.42
C ASN A 10 -8.31 37.95 -21.24
N ASP A 11 -9.03 38.98 -20.80
CA ASP A 11 -8.66 39.86 -19.67
C ASP A 11 -8.90 39.26 -18.26
N SER A 12 -9.30 37.99 -18.13
CA SER A 12 -9.38 37.29 -16.83
C SER A 12 -8.04 36.65 -16.44
N ALA A 13 -7.79 36.38 -15.16
CA ALA A 13 -6.54 35.78 -14.66
C ALA A 13 -6.49 34.24 -14.86
N ASP A 14 -7.12 33.75 -15.91
CA ASP A 14 -7.22 32.32 -16.22
C ASP A 14 -6.08 31.92 -17.16
N PHE A 15 -5.21 31.03 -16.69
CA PHE A 15 -4.08 30.51 -17.45
C PHE A 15 -4.38 29.08 -17.93
N GLY A 16 -4.02 28.78 -19.18
CA GLY A 16 -4.04 27.43 -19.71
C GLY A 16 -2.92 26.55 -19.15
N GLU A 17 -2.86 25.30 -19.61
CA GLU A 17 -1.78 24.37 -19.28
C GLU A 17 -0.43 24.95 -19.74
N GLY A 18 0.57 24.94 -18.84
CA GLY A 18 1.88 25.52 -19.11
C GLY A 18 2.66 24.69 -20.13
N LEU A 19 3.28 25.34 -21.11
CA LEU A 19 4.17 24.70 -22.07
C LEU A 19 5.62 24.86 -21.62
N THR A 20 6.28 23.74 -21.29
CA THR A 20 7.70 23.72 -20.96
C THR A 20 8.55 23.79 -22.22
N VAL A 21 9.48 24.74 -22.27
CA VAL A 21 10.44 24.93 -23.36
C VAL A 21 11.84 24.89 -22.78
N SER A 22 12.69 24.00 -23.29
CA SER A 22 14.08 23.87 -22.88
C SER A 22 15.02 24.06 -24.07
N SER A 23 16.06 24.87 -23.87
CA SER A 23 17.19 24.91 -24.80
C SER A 23 18.04 23.66 -24.59
N LEU A 24 18.10 22.80 -25.60
CA LEU A 24 18.94 21.61 -25.61
C LEU A 24 20.40 21.97 -25.93
N ASP A 25 21.33 21.22 -25.36
CA ASP A 25 22.75 21.31 -25.70
C ASP A 25 22.99 20.50 -26.99
N PRO A 26 23.42 21.12 -28.10
CA PRO A 26 23.62 20.42 -29.37
C PRO A 26 24.75 19.38 -29.31
N SER A 27 25.59 19.41 -28.27
CA SER A 27 26.64 18.40 -28.05
C SER A 27 26.18 17.21 -27.21
N HIS A 28 24.95 17.25 -26.69
CA HIS A 28 24.38 16.18 -25.87
C HIS A 28 23.27 15.46 -26.64
N GLU A 29 23.44 14.16 -26.83
CA GLU A 29 22.46 13.35 -27.54
C GLU A 29 21.21 13.13 -26.69
N ILE A 30 20.06 13.01 -27.36
CA ILE A 30 18.80 12.70 -26.71
C ILE A 30 18.80 11.22 -26.36
N THR A 31 18.60 10.92 -25.08
CA THR A 31 18.60 9.55 -24.56
C THR A 31 17.26 9.21 -23.91
N GLU A 32 16.75 8.02 -24.22
CA GLU A 32 15.48 7.52 -23.67
C GLU A 32 15.66 6.99 -22.22
N PRO A 33 14.61 7.05 -21.39
CA PRO A 33 14.68 6.57 -20.03
C PRO A 33 14.76 5.05 -19.96
N THR A 34 15.67 4.55 -19.13
CA THR A 34 15.57 3.19 -18.62
C THR A 34 14.60 3.20 -17.43
N VAL A 35 13.50 2.45 -17.56
CA VAL A 35 12.46 2.36 -16.53
C VAL A 35 12.61 1.06 -15.74
N THR A 36 12.63 1.18 -14.42
CA THR A 36 12.65 0.04 -13.50
C THR A 36 11.58 0.22 -12.45
N VAL A 37 10.80 -0.84 -12.19
CA VAL A 37 9.80 -0.85 -11.11
C VAL A 37 10.27 -1.81 -10.03
N LEU A 38 10.44 -1.28 -8.83
CA LEU A 38 10.86 -2.01 -7.65
C LEU A 38 9.61 -2.40 -6.85
N PRO A 39 9.48 -3.70 -6.48
CA PRO A 39 8.42 -4.13 -5.60
C PRO A 39 8.60 -3.53 -4.19
N PRO A 40 7.54 -3.52 -3.38
CA PRO A 40 7.60 -3.17 -1.96
C PRO A 40 8.65 -4.00 -1.21
N SER A 41 9.26 -3.42 -0.18
CA SER A 41 10.16 -4.17 0.69
C SER A 41 9.38 -5.19 1.51
N GLU A 42 9.91 -6.40 1.66
CA GLU A 42 9.37 -7.43 2.56
C GLU A 42 9.25 -6.93 4.00
N ASN A 43 10.13 -6.03 4.42
CA ASN A 43 10.13 -5.48 5.78
C ASN A 43 9.17 -4.28 5.95
N GLU A 44 8.55 -3.82 4.86
CA GLU A 44 7.58 -2.72 4.92
C GLU A 44 6.35 -3.17 5.72
N CYS A 45 5.95 -2.36 6.70
CA CYS A 45 4.83 -2.62 7.61
C CYS A 45 5.01 -3.70 8.69
N GLN A 46 6.18 -4.34 8.86
CA GLN A 46 6.39 -5.35 9.91
C GLN A 46 6.07 -4.88 11.35
N LYS A 47 6.22 -3.58 11.62
CA LYS A 47 6.00 -2.99 12.95
C LYS A 47 4.63 -2.32 13.12
N GLN A 48 3.85 -2.21 12.05
CA GLN A 48 2.54 -1.54 12.09
C GLN A 48 1.45 -2.59 12.31
N LYS A 49 0.65 -2.42 13.38
CA LYS A 49 -0.43 -3.35 13.77
C LYS A 49 -1.83 -2.84 13.41
N ASP A 50 -1.92 -1.74 12.67
CA ASP A 50 -3.19 -1.09 12.32
C ASP A 50 -3.63 -1.47 10.89
N ASP A 51 -4.91 -1.29 10.60
CA ASP A 51 -5.53 -1.52 9.28
C ASP A 51 -5.07 -0.50 8.22
N SER A 52 -4.20 0.46 8.60
CA SER A 52 -3.61 1.45 7.69
C SER A 52 -2.32 0.97 7.00
N ARG A 53 -1.96 -0.32 7.09
CA ARG A 53 -0.74 -0.83 6.43
C ARG A 53 -0.84 -0.63 4.92
N LYS A 54 0.20 -0.04 4.34
CA LYS A 54 0.32 0.17 2.90
C LYS A 54 1.65 -0.40 2.39
N LYS A 55 1.66 -0.85 1.15
CA LYS A 55 2.86 -1.28 0.45
C LYS A 55 3.22 -0.23 -0.59
N THR A 56 4.49 0.09 -0.72
CA THR A 56 4.97 1.15 -1.60
C THR A 56 5.75 0.57 -2.77
N ILE A 57 5.21 0.74 -3.97
CA ILE A 57 5.86 0.36 -5.22
C ILE A 57 6.63 1.58 -5.73
N VAL A 58 7.86 1.40 -6.21
CA VAL A 58 8.71 2.51 -6.66
C VAL A 58 9.05 2.34 -8.13
N CYS A 59 8.77 3.35 -8.94
CA CYS A 59 9.21 3.45 -10.32
C CYS A 59 10.37 4.42 -10.43
N VAL A 60 11.46 4.00 -11.04
CA VAL A 60 12.65 4.80 -11.30
C VAL A 60 12.83 4.88 -12.81
N ALA A 61 12.82 6.09 -13.35
CA ALA A 61 13.29 6.36 -14.71
C ALA A 61 14.65 7.05 -14.60
N SER A 62 15.65 6.58 -15.34
CA SER A 62 17.01 7.11 -15.28
C SER A 62 17.72 7.09 -16.63
N GLY A 63 18.74 7.92 -16.78
CA GLY A 63 19.61 7.93 -17.97
C GLY A 63 19.00 8.66 -19.16
N PHE A 64 17.96 9.47 -18.94
CA PHE A 64 17.27 10.19 -20.01
C PHE A 64 17.75 11.63 -20.14
N TYR A 65 17.67 12.16 -21.35
CA TYR A 65 17.89 13.56 -21.66
C TYR A 65 17.07 13.92 -22.90
N PRO A 66 16.32 15.03 -22.93
CA PRO A 66 16.15 16.05 -21.87
C PRO A 66 15.23 15.59 -20.73
N ASP A 67 14.95 16.47 -19.76
CA ASP A 67 14.10 16.21 -18.58
C ASP A 67 12.58 16.10 -18.88
N HIS A 68 12.19 15.91 -20.13
CA HIS A 68 10.80 15.96 -20.60
C HIS A 68 10.07 14.64 -20.37
N VAL A 69 9.81 14.33 -19.11
CA VAL A 69 9.15 13.09 -18.69
C VAL A 69 7.88 13.35 -17.91
N THR A 70 6.89 12.47 -18.09
CA THR A 70 5.69 12.39 -17.25
C THR A 70 5.51 10.97 -16.79
N VAL A 71 5.28 10.77 -15.50
CA VAL A 71 5.08 9.44 -14.91
C VAL A 71 3.61 9.25 -14.54
N GLU A 72 3.02 8.16 -15.00
CA GLU A 72 1.65 7.74 -14.71
C GLU A 72 1.62 6.31 -14.17
N TRP A 73 0.59 5.99 -13.39
CA TRP A 73 0.38 4.65 -12.88
C TRP A 73 -0.95 4.07 -13.38
N LYS A 74 -0.95 2.77 -13.64
CA LYS A 74 -2.16 1.96 -13.81
C LYS A 74 -2.20 0.82 -12.81
N VAL A 75 -3.39 0.50 -12.32
CA VAL A 75 -3.68 -0.72 -11.56
C VAL A 75 -4.70 -1.51 -12.35
N ASN A 76 -4.41 -2.75 -12.72
CA ASN A 76 -5.26 -3.58 -13.57
C ASN A 76 -5.67 -2.93 -14.91
N GLY A 77 -4.84 -2.03 -15.44
CA GLY A 77 -5.11 -1.29 -16.67
C GLY A 77 -5.82 0.06 -16.47
N ASP A 78 -6.35 0.34 -15.27
CA ASP A 78 -7.03 1.60 -14.96
C ASP A 78 -6.05 2.64 -14.41
N LYS A 79 -6.12 3.87 -14.93
CA LYS A 79 -5.25 4.97 -14.47
C LYS A 79 -5.58 5.33 -13.03
N VAL A 80 -4.55 5.43 -12.18
CA VAL A 80 -4.68 5.81 -10.77
C VAL A 80 -3.87 7.07 -10.45
N THR A 81 -4.43 7.90 -9.56
CA THR A 81 -3.77 9.07 -8.99
C THR A 81 -3.72 9.03 -7.46
N ASN A 82 -4.60 8.26 -6.83
CA ASN A 82 -4.62 8.11 -5.39
C ASN A 82 -3.39 7.33 -4.92
N GLY A 83 -2.71 7.84 -3.89
CA GLY A 83 -1.48 7.22 -3.36
C GLY A 83 -0.25 7.37 -4.27
N VAL A 84 -0.36 8.13 -5.37
CA VAL A 84 0.78 8.43 -6.25
C VAL A 84 1.53 9.65 -5.70
N ALA A 85 2.84 9.51 -5.56
CA ALA A 85 3.76 10.59 -5.23
C ALA A 85 4.94 10.55 -6.20
N THR A 86 4.99 11.49 -7.14
CA THR A 86 6.09 11.65 -8.10
C THR A 86 6.96 12.82 -7.67
N ASP A 87 8.28 12.70 -7.84
CA ASP A 87 9.21 13.80 -7.60
C ASP A 87 8.80 15.01 -8.47
N ASN A 88 8.89 16.23 -7.91
CA ASN A 88 8.45 17.44 -8.60
C ASN A 88 9.28 17.72 -9.87
N ASP A 89 10.59 17.51 -9.76
CA ASP A 89 11.56 17.76 -10.84
C ASP A 89 12.46 16.54 -11.02
N ALA A 90 12.91 16.30 -12.26
CA ALA A 90 13.93 15.30 -12.54
C ALA A 90 15.30 15.78 -12.04
N LEU A 91 16.02 14.92 -11.34
CA LEU A 91 17.33 15.21 -10.80
C LEU A 91 18.40 14.94 -11.86
N GLN A 92 19.24 15.94 -12.15
CA GLN A 92 20.40 15.75 -13.01
C GLN A 92 21.51 14.98 -12.27
N VAL A 93 22.10 14.00 -12.94
CA VAL A 93 23.20 13.16 -12.44
C VAL A 93 24.54 13.60 -13.08
N GLU A 94 25.66 13.07 -12.61
CA GLU A 94 27.01 13.52 -12.99
C GLU A 94 27.29 13.48 -14.50
N ASP A 95 26.67 12.54 -15.22
CA ASP A 95 26.78 12.35 -16.67
C ASP A 95 25.89 13.31 -17.48
N LYS A 96 25.28 14.31 -16.82
CA LYS A 96 24.28 15.25 -17.36
C LYS A 96 22.96 14.61 -17.78
N SER A 97 22.77 13.31 -17.55
CA SER A 97 21.47 12.65 -17.69
C SER A 97 20.56 13.00 -16.51
N TYR A 98 19.27 12.67 -16.65
CA TYR A 98 18.26 12.89 -15.63
C TYR A 98 17.74 11.59 -15.03
N ARG A 99 17.23 11.70 -13.80
CA ARG A 99 16.55 10.63 -13.07
C ARG A 99 15.31 11.19 -12.36
N ILE A 100 14.20 10.47 -12.45
CA ILE A 100 12.96 10.80 -11.73
C ILE A 100 12.41 9.55 -11.04
N THR A 101 11.85 9.74 -9.85
CA THR A 101 11.22 8.66 -9.08
C THR A 101 9.73 8.94 -8.91
N SER A 102 8.92 7.90 -9.03
CA SER A 102 7.51 7.92 -8.62
C SER A 102 7.22 6.77 -7.69
N ARG A 103 6.33 7.00 -6.73
CA ARG A 103 5.93 6.02 -5.71
C ARG A 103 4.42 5.84 -5.77
N LEU A 104 3.98 4.59 -5.69
CA LEU A 104 2.57 4.23 -5.59
C LEU A 104 2.34 3.48 -4.28
N SER A 105 1.59 4.09 -3.36
CA SER A 105 1.17 3.45 -2.11
C SER A 105 -0.17 2.73 -2.30
N VAL A 106 -0.16 1.41 -2.18
CA VAL A 106 -1.33 0.54 -2.31
C VAL A 106 -1.65 -0.13 -0.98
N SER A 107 -2.86 -0.69 -0.84
CA SER A 107 -3.20 -1.46 0.35
C SER A 107 -2.47 -2.81 0.35
N VAL A 108 -2.31 -3.41 1.52
CA VAL A 108 -1.69 -4.74 1.68
C VAL A 108 -2.52 -5.80 0.95
N GLU A 109 -3.85 -5.70 1.01
CA GLU A 109 -4.76 -6.63 0.34
C GLU A 109 -4.58 -6.56 -1.18
N ASP A 110 -4.44 -5.36 -1.72
CA ASP A 110 -4.25 -5.13 -3.15
C ASP A 110 -2.91 -5.69 -3.64
N TRP A 111 -1.83 -5.44 -2.90
CA TRP A 111 -0.51 -5.97 -3.23
C TRP A 111 -0.48 -7.50 -3.22
N PHE A 112 -1.14 -8.11 -2.23
CA PHE A 112 -1.17 -9.57 -2.07
C PHE A 112 -2.31 -10.26 -2.84
N THR A 113 -3.00 -9.56 -3.73
CA THR A 113 -4.01 -10.15 -4.61
C THR A 113 -3.35 -10.71 -5.87
N PRO A 114 -3.35 -12.03 -6.08
CA PRO A 114 -2.77 -12.64 -7.27
C PRO A 114 -3.53 -12.18 -8.51
N GLY A 115 -2.81 -11.89 -9.58
CA GLY A 115 -3.40 -11.39 -10.82
C GLY A 115 -3.72 -9.89 -10.82
N LYS A 116 -3.55 -9.17 -9.71
CA LYS A 116 -3.46 -7.70 -9.78
C LYS A 116 -2.15 -7.29 -10.46
N SER A 117 -2.21 -6.25 -11.28
CA SER A 117 -1.04 -5.70 -11.98
C SER A 117 -0.85 -4.23 -11.67
N PHE A 118 0.39 -3.83 -11.45
CA PHE A 118 0.78 -2.44 -11.19
C PHE A 118 1.75 -2.01 -12.27
N THR A 119 1.33 -1.07 -13.10
CA THR A 119 2.09 -0.62 -14.27
C THR A 119 2.53 0.82 -14.08
N CYS A 120 3.83 1.06 -14.11
CA CYS A 120 4.39 2.40 -14.25
C CYS A 120 4.53 2.73 -15.74
N ILE A 121 4.10 3.92 -16.14
CA ILE A 121 4.20 4.42 -17.51
C ILE A 121 5.00 5.72 -17.47
N VAL A 122 6.10 5.76 -18.20
CA VAL A 122 6.95 6.94 -18.34
C VAL A 122 6.83 7.43 -19.78
N LYS A 123 6.20 8.59 -19.94
CA LYS A 123 6.07 9.28 -21.22
C LYS A 123 7.24 10.24 -21.38
N PHE A 124 8.12 9.98 -22.33
CA PHE A 124 9.29 10.77 -22.64
C PHE A 124 9.11 11.52 -23.96
N PHE A 125 9.32 12.83 -23.98
CA PHE A 125 9.24 13.63 -25.20
C PHE A 125 10.63 13.96 -25.73
N ASN A 126 10.97 13.44 -26.91
CA ASN A 126 12.29 13.61 -27.53
C ASN A 126 12.44 14.92 -28.35
N GLY A 127 11.50 15.85 -28.21
CA GLY A 127 11.45 17.08 -29.01
C GLY A 127 10.60 16.98 -30.29
N LYS A 128 10.23 15.77 -30.72
CA LYS A 128 9.38 15.54 -31.90
C LYS A 128 8.15 14.70 -31.57
N GLU A 129 8.32 13.64 -30.79
CA GLU A 129 7.27 12.71 -30.43
C GLU A 129 7.38 12.25 -28.97
N THR A 130 6.29 11.69 -28.45
CA THR A 130 6.22 11.13 -27.11
C THR A 130 6.36 9.61 -27.16
N ILE A 131 7.40 9.10 -26.55
CA ILE A 131 7.72 7.68 -26.43
C ILE A 131 7.25 7.21 -25.04
N SER A 132 6.49 6.12 -24.99
CA SER A 132 5.96 5.58 -23.73
C SER A 132 6.68 4.30 -23.36
N HIS A 133 7.29 4.28 -22.17
CA HIS A 133 7.89 3.10 -21.58
C HIS A 133 7.01 2.60 -20.44
N GLU A 134 6.61 1.34 -20.50
CA GLU A 134 5.78 0.73 -19.48
C GLU A 134 6.46 -0.48 -18.85
N VAL A 135 6.40 -0.56 -17.52
CA VAL A 135 6.91 -1.70 -16.77
C VAL A 135 5.83 -2.11 -15.79
N THR A 136 5.47 -3.39 -15.84
CA THR A 136 4.42 -3.97 -15.00
C THR A 136 5.03 -4.93 -14.00
N VAL A 137 4.64 -4.78 -12.73
CA VAL A 137 4.91 -5.76 -11.68
C VAL A 137 3.60 -6.43 -11.26
N PRO A 138 3.55 -7.77 -11.20
CA PRO A 138 2.39 -8.47 -10.69
C PRO A 138 2.32 -8.38 -9.16
N GLY A 139 1.11 -8.37 -8.62
CA GLY A 139 0.86 -8.66 -7.21
C GLY A 139 1.29 -10.08 -6.88
N VAL A 140 1.87 -10.27 -5.70
CA VAL A 140 2.41 -11.57 -5.26
C VAL A 140 1.39 -12.29 -4.39
N GLU A 141 1.36 -13.63 -4.45
CA GLU A 141 0.63 -14.39 -3.44
C GLU A 141 1.24 -14.10 -2.07
N GLY A 142 0.42 -13.59 -1.14
CA GLY A 142 0.89 -13.28 0.19
C GLY A 142 1.30 -14.55 0.93
N GLU A 143 2.61 -14.78 1.04
CA GLU A 143 3.16 -15.75 1.99
C GLU A 143 3.06 -15.16 3.40
N GLY A 144 1.86 -15.22 3.98
CA GLY A 144 1.64 -15.23 5.43
C GLY A 144 2.18 -14.05 6.25
N GLU A 145 2.01 -12.79 5.84
CA GLU A 145 2.42 -11.64 6.66
C GLU A 145 1.34 -11.27 7.72
N ASN A 146 1.12 -12.12 8.73
CA ASN A 146 0.26 -11.90 9.92
C ASN A 146 -1.00 -11.04 9.69
N VAL A 147 -1.69 -11.23 8.57
CA VAL A 147 -3.06 -10.76 8.40
C VAL A 147 -3.90 -11.64 9.31
N MET A 148 -4.79 -11.05 10.10
CA MET A 148 -5.70 -11.81 10.96
C MET A 148 -6.66 -12.60 10.06
N THR A 149 -6.22 -13.77 9.60
CA THR A 149 -6.96 -14.55 8.60
C THR A 149 -8.29 -15.00 9.20
N ARG A 150 -9.31 -15.13 8.35
CA ARG A 150 -10.62 -15.67 8.74
C ARG A 150 -10.49 -17.00 9.49
N GLU A 151 -9.52 -17.83 9.10
CA GLU A 151 -9.21 -19.09 9.78
C GLU A 151 -8.69 -18.89 11.21
N TYR A 152 -7.79 -17.92 11.42
CA TYR A 152 -7.27 -17.59 12.74
C TYR A 152 -8.37 -17.00 13.64
N TYR A 153 -9.23 -16.13 13.10
CA TYR A 153 -10.41 -15.62 13.82
C TYR A 153 -11.39 -16.74 14.22
N LEU A 154 -11.66 -17.67 13.31
CA LEU A 154 -12.51 -18.84 13.60
C LEU A 154 -11.89 -19.74 14.66
N LYS A 155 -10.57 -19.97 14.62
CA LYS A 155 -9.83 -20.70 15.66
C LYS A 155 -9.94 -19.98 17.01
N ILE A 156 -9.68 -18.68 17.08
CA ILE A 156 -9.84 -17.89 18.33
C ILE A 156 -11.28 -17.97 18.85
N SER A 157 -12.27 -17.79 17.98
CA SER A 157 -13.69 -17.87 18.38
C SER A 157 -14.07 -19.26 18.90
N GLN A 158 -13.58 -20.33 18.28
CA GLN A 158 -13.81 -21.70 18.76
C GLN A 158 -13.11 -21.97 20.10
N THR A 159 -11.85 -21.56 20.25
CA THR A 159 -11.11 -21.72 21.51
C THR A 159 -11.78 -20.94 22.63
N ALA A 160 -12.27 -19.73 22.36
CA ALA A 160 -13.04 -18.95 23.33
C ALA A 160 -14.37 -19.64 23.69
N LYS A 161 -15.11 -20.18 22.72
CA LYS A 161 -16.34 -20.94 23.00
C LYS A 161 -16.10 -22.14 23.90
N LEU A 162 -15.01 -22.89 23.67
CA LEU A 162 -14.64 -24.04 24.51
C LEU A 162 -14.26 -23.62 25.93
N SER A 163 -13.48 -22.53 26.08
CA SER A 163 -13.11 -22.03 27.40
C SER A 163 -14.33 -21.51 28.18
N TYR A 164 -15.23 -20.78 27.54
CA TYR A 164 -16.49 -20.34 28.15
C TYR A 164 -17.36 -21.53 28.57
N ALA A 165 -17.50 -22.55 27.73
CA ALA A 165 -18.26 -23.75 28.08
C ALA A 165 -17.67 -24.46 29.32
N LEU A 166 -16.34 -24.61 29.40
CA LEU A 166 -15.68 -25.20 30.56
C LEU A 166 -15.85 -24.36 31.84
N LEU A 167 -15.79 -23.04 31.73
CA LEU A 167 -16.02 -22.14 32.87
C LEU A 167 -17.46 -22.24 33.40
N ILE A 168 -18.45 -22.31 32.50
CA ILE A 168 -19.86 -22.47 32.88
C ILE A 168 -20.05 -23.80 33.62
N ILE A 169 -19.54 -24.91 33.07
CA ILE A 169 -19.64 -26.24 33.70
C ILE A 169 -18.99 -26.24 35.08
N LYS A 170 -17.78 -25.68 35.21
CA LYS A 170 -17.12 -25.55 36.52
C LYS A 170 -17.98 -24.74 37.49
N SER A 171 -18.52 -23.60 37.07
CA SER A 171 -19.37 -22.76 37.93
C SER A 171 -20.61 -23.50 38.41
N SER A 172 -21.25 -24.30 37.54
CA SER A 172 -22.42 -25.10 37.90
C SER A 172 -22.09 -26.20 38.92
N LEU A 173 -20.94 -26.87 38.76
CA LEU A 173 -20.46 -27.87 39.72
C LEU A 173 -20.15 -27.24 41.09
N TYR A 174 -19.51 -26.08 41.11
CA TYR A 174 -19.29 -25.32 42.35
C TYR A 174 -20.61 -24.92 43.02
N GLY A 175 -21.58 -24.43 42.24
CA GLY A 175 -22.90 -24.08 42.75
C GLY A 175 -23.63 -25.27 43.40
N ALA A 176 -23.63 -26.43 42.74
CA ALA A 176 -24.24 -27.64 43.26
C ALA A 176 -23.55 -28.15 44.54
N PHE A 177 -22.22 -28.10 44.58
CA PHE A 177 -21.44 -28.51 45.76
C PHE A 177 -21.73 -27.63 46.98
N VAL A 178 -21.75 -26.30 46.79
CA VAL A 178 -22.09 -25.36 47.86
C VAL A 178 -23.52 -25.56 48.35
N ALA A 179 -24.48 -25.74 47.44
CA ALA A 179 -25.88 -26.02 47.80
C ALA A 179 -26.01 -27.32 48.61
N PHE A 180 -25.28 -28.38 48.24
CA PHE A 180 -25.25 -29.64 48.98
C PHE A 180 -24.67 -29.46 50.39
N LEU A 181 -23.57 -28.72 50.55
CA LEU A 181 -22.99 -28.44 51.86
C LEU A 181 -23.96 -27.67 52.77
N VAL A 182 -24.63 -26.65 52.24
CA VAL A 182 -25.64 -25.86 52.98
C VAL A 182 -26.80 -26.77 53.41
N TRP A 183 -27.33 -27.59 52.51
CA TRP A 183 -28.42 -28.52 52.82
C TRP A 183 -28.01 -29.52 53.91
N LYS A 184 -26.80 -30.08 53.83
CA LYS A 184 -26.27 -31.01 54.82
C LYS A 184 -26.09 -30.35 56.19
N LEU A 185 -25.62 -29.11 56.24
CA LEU A 185 -25.45 -28.34 57.50
C LEU A 185 -26.81 -28.03 58.14
N GLN A 186 -27.81 -27.62 57.36
CA GLN A 186 -29.17 -27.35 57.86
C GLN A 186 -29.86 -28.63 58.38
N SER A 187 -29.73 -29.75 57.65
CA SER A 187 -30.21 -31.08 58.07
C SER A 187 -29.58 -31.54 59.39
N SER A 188 -28.27 -31.33 59.54
CA SER A 188 -27.55 -31.70 60.76
C SER A 188 -27.92 -30.81 61.96
N ALA A 189 -28.25 -29.54 61.74
CA ALA A 189 -28.71 -28.63 62.80
C ALA A 189 -30.13 -28.98 63.27
N GLY A 190 -31.04 -29.34 62.35
CA GLY A 190 -32.39 -29.80 62.69
C GLY A 190 -32.41 -31.11 63.51
N LYS A 191 -31.39 -31.95 63.38
CA LYS A 191 -31.27 -33.22 64.11
C LYS A 191 -30.70 -33.09 65.54
N ARG A 192 -30.19 -31.91 65.91
CA ARG A 192 -29.56 -31.66 67.23
C ARG A 192 -30.51 -30.94 68.21
N ASN A 193 -31.69 -30.52 67.75
CA ASN A 193 -32.69 -29.77 68.52
C ASN A 193 -33.96 -30.58 68.83
N ASN A 194 -33.89 -31.91 68.78
CA ASN A 194 -34.99 -32.81 69.12
C ASN A 194 -34.48 -33.96 70.01
#